data_AF-A0A4R7DF38-F1
#
_entry.id   AF-A0A4R7DF38-F1
#
_cell.length_a   1.000
_cell.length_b   1.000
_cell.length_c   1.000
_cell.angle_alpha   90.00
_cell.angle_beta   90.00
_cell.angle_gamma   90.00
#
_symmetry.space_group_name_H-M   'P 1'
#
loop_
_entity.id
_entity.type
_entity.pdbx_description
1 polymer ?
#
loop_
_entity_poly.entity_id
_entity_poly.type
_entity_poly.pdbx_seq_one_letter_code
_entity_poly.pdbx_strand_id
1 'polypeptide(L)'
;MDTLNIGDKLYNVEQNGFNDFARYSFSEVVRLTETLAVLKNGVRLINRPKQSYIMEDVGYSVSRNKGAHWHIVSLKAIRNAQIENEKIKIHDWFEEKQFTLKEKQHIYKMFKAEEAL
;
A
#
# COMPACT_ATOMS: atom_id res chain seq x y z
N MET A 1 -22.80 7.26 3.86
CA MET A 1 -21.48 6.66 4.18
C MET A 1 -21.75 5.72 5.33
N ASP A 2 -21.48 4.45 5.13
CA ASP A 2 -21.95 3.41 6.04
C ASP A 2 -20.83 2.99 7.00
N THR A 3 -21.20 2.37 8.10
CA THR A 3 -20.23 1.73 9.02
C THR A 3 -19.71 0.43 8.42
N LEU A 4 -18.55 -0.03 8.90
CA LEU A 4 -17.97 -1.30 8.52
C LEU A 4 -18.77 -2.49 9.03
N ASN A 5 -18.79 -3.55 8.23
CA ASN A 5 -19.34 -4.86 8.49
C ASN A 5 -18.23 -5.91 8.65
N ILE A 6 -18.54 -7.03 9.31
CA ILE A 6 -17.64 -8.19 9.31
C ILE A 6 -17.51 -8.71 7.87
N GLY A 7 -16.29 -9.01 7.44
CA GLY A 7 -15.97 -9.42 6.07
C GLY A 7 -15.54 -8.27 5.15
N ASP A 8 -15.71 -7.02 5.56
CA ASP A 8 -15.22 -5.88 4.78
C ASP A 8 -13.70 -5.96 4.64
N LYS A 9 -13.22 -5.85 3.40
CA LYS A 9 -11.80 -5.81 3.08
C LYS A 9 -11.34 -4.37 3.07
N LEU A 10 -10.27 -4.10 3.80
CA LEU A 10 -9.66 -2.78 3.87
C LEU A 10 -8.20 -2.80 3.46
N TYR A 11 -7.73 -1.64 3.00
CA TYR A 11 -6.34 -1.36 2.77
C TYR A 11 -5.88 -0.10 3.48
N ASN A 12 -4.59 -0.01 3.71
CA ASN A 12 -3.89 1.19 4.15
C ASN A 12 -2.62 1.35 3.31
N VAL A 13 -2.18 2.59 3.15
CA VAL A 13 -0.96 2.93 2.42
C VAL A 13 -0.06 3.74 3.35
N GLU A 14 1.19 3.32 3.46
CA GLU A 14 2.23 4.02 4.20
C GLU A 14 3.34 4.44 3.23
N GLN A 15 3.89 5.64 3.41
CA GLN A 15 4.99 6.15 2.61
C GLN A 15 5.84 7.09 3.47
N ASN A 16 7.16 6.87 3.55
CA ASN A 16 8.07 7.71 4.33
C ASN A 16 8.67 8.83 3.45
N GLY A 17 7.83 9.79 3.06
CA GLY A 17 8.23 10.94 2.25
C GLY A 17 8.02 10.75 0.74
N PHE A 18 8.22 11.82 -0.04
CA PHE A 18 7.82 11.86 -1.46
C PHE A 18 8.57 10.89 -2.38
N ASN A 19 9.79 10.49 -1.99
CA ASN A 19 10.65 9.62 -2.80
C ASN A 19 10.63 8.15 -2.36
N ASP A 20 9.86 7.80 -1.32
CA ASP A 20 9.74 6.42 -0.84
C ASP A 20 8.68 5.65 -1.63
N PHE A 21 8.79 4.32 -1.66
CA PHE A 21 7.76 3.47 -2.25
C PHE A 21 6.50 3.47 -1.39
N ALA A 22 5.33 3.47 -2.02
CA ALA A 22 4.07 3.37 -1.29
C ALA A 22 3.78 1.92 -0.87
N ARG A 23 3.76 1.65 0.43
CA ARG A 23 3.58 0.30 0.97
C ARG A 23 2.11 0.05 1.29
N TYR A 24 1.49 -0.85 0.53
CA TYR A 24 0.10 -1.22 0.70
C TYR A 24 -0.03 -2.38 1.69
N SER A 25 -0.89 -2.20 2.70
CA SER A 25 -1.31 -3.25 3.63
C SER A 25 -2.77 -3.59 3.39
N PHE A 26 -3.13 -4.87 3.44
CA PHE A 26 -4.50 -5.35 3.28
C PHE A 26 -4.93 -6.18 4.49
N SER A 27 -6.18 -6.04 4.90
CA SER A 27 -6.77 -6.86 5.95
C SER A 27 -8.29 -6.89 5.82
N GLU A 28 -8.95 -7.69 6.65
CA GLU A 28 -10.40 -7.88 6.66
C GLU A 28 -10.95 -7.64 8.07
N VAL A 29 -12.16 -7.10 8.19
CA VAL A 29 -12.85 -6.96 9.48
C VAL A 29 -13.29 -8.32 9.98
N VAL A 30 -12.81 -8.72 11.14
CA VAL A 30 -13.13 -10.01 11.77
C VAL A 30 -14.04 -9.88 12.99
N ARG A 31 -14.15 -8.68 13.57
CA ARG A 31 -14.99 -8.44 14.75
C ARG A 31 -15.43 -6.98 14.81
N LEU A 32 -16.67 -6.77 15.21
CA LEU A 32 -17.21 -5.45 15.53
C LEU A 32 -17.46 -5.33 17.03
N THR A 33 -17.39 -4.10 17.51
CA THR A 33 -17.83 -3.67 18.83
C THR A 33 -18.74 -2.45 18.63
N GLU A 34 -19.31 -1.90 19.70
CA GLU A 34 -20.17 -0.70 19.61
C GLU A 34 -19.50 0.48 18.89
N THR A 35 -18.17 0.63 19.01
CA THR A 35 -17.45 1.79 18.47
C THR A 35 -16.28 1.46 17.55
N LEU A 36 -15.81 0.21 17.54
CA LEU A 36 -14.62 -0.20 16.82
C LEU A 36 -14.88 -1.39 15.88
N ALA A 37 -14.17 -1.39 14.75
CA ALA A 37 -13.96 -2.55 13.90
C ALA A 37 -12.55 -3.09 14.12
N VAL A 38 -12.42 -4.41 14.31
CA VAL A 38 -11.14 -5.09 14.51
C VAL A 38 -10.79 -5.87 13.26
N LEU A 39 -9.64 -5.57 12.69
CA LEU A 39 -9.10 -6.22 11.52
C LEU A 39 -8.37 -7.52 11.89
N LYS A 40 -8.26 -8.44 10.93
CA LYS A 40 -7.56 -9.73 11.07
C LYS A 40 -6.11 -9.58 11.55
N ASN A 41 -5.41 -8.54 11.12
CA ASN A 41 -4.06 -8.20 11.57
C ASN A 41 -3.99 -7.55 12.97
N GLY A 42 -5.11 -7.43 13.68
CA GLY A 42 -5.20 -6.87 15.03
C GLY A 42 -5.43 -5.36 15.09
N VAL A 43 -5.38 -4.65 13.95
CA VAL A 43 -5.66 -3.21 13.90
C VAL A 43 -7.10 -2.92 14.31
N ARG A 44 -7.29 -1.86 15.11
CA ARG A 44 -8.61 -1.43 15.59
C ARG A 44 -8.96 -0.06 15.02
N LEU A 45 -9.99 -0.01 14.20
CA LEU A 45 -10.49 1.18 13.54
C LEU A 45 -11.69 1.74 14.30
N ILE A 46 -11.83 3.06 14.35
CA ILE A 46 -13.07 3.69 14.78
C ILE A 46 -14.11 3.40 13.70
N ASN A 47 -15.21 2.73 14.07
CA ASN A 47 -16.26 2.34 13.14
C ASN A 47 -17.20 3.52 12.83
N ARG A 48 -16.60 4.63 12.38
CA ARG A 48 -17.30 5.81 11.90
C ARG A 48 -16.56 6.31 10.67
N PRO A 49 -17.23 6.38 9.52
CA PRO A 49 -16.61 6.85 8.29
C PRO A 49 -16.20 8.31 8.43
N LYS A 50 -15.04 8.64 7.87
CA LYS A 50 -14.58 10.02 7.68
C LYS A 50 -14.23 10.23 6.23
N GLN A 51 -14.56 11.39 5.70
CA GLN A 51 -14.08 11.79 4.40
C GLN A 51 -12.55 11.95 4.46
N SER A 52 -11.83 11.20 3.63
CA SER A 52 -10.41 11.46 3.42
C SER A 52 -10.25 12.61 2.45
N TYR A 53 -9.65 13.70 2.91
CA TYR A 53 -9.31 14.83 2.04
C TYR A 53 -8.11 14.56 1.14
N ILE A 54 -7.41 13.44 1.34
CA ILE A 54 -6.16 13.10 0.63
C ILE A 54 -6.40 12.08 -0.49
N MET A 55 -7.26 11.08 -0.25
CA MET A 55 -7.47 9.98 -1.21
C MET A 55 -8.85 9.99 -1.88
N GLU A 56 -9.69 10.99 -1.61
CA GLU A 56 -11.10 11.06 -2.09
C GLU A 56 -11.97 9.85 -1.68
N ASP A 57 -11.46 8.97 -0.83
CA ASP A 57 -12.13 7.74 -0.38
C ASP A 57 -12.61 7.87 1.08
N VAL A 58 -13.61 7.06 1.46
CA VAL A 58 -14.04 6.94 2.85
C VAL A 58 -12.94 6.27 3.67
N GLY A 59 -12.47 6.96 4.71
CA GLY A 59 -11.44 6.49 5.62
C GLY A 59 -11.97 6.18 7.02
N TYR A 60 -11.36 5.20 7.66
CA TYR A 60 -11.62 4.80 9.04
C TYR A 60 -10.34 4.94 9.84
N SER A 61 -10.34 5.85 10.81
CA SER A 61 -9.13 6.17 11.58
C SER A 61 -8.75 5.02 12.53
N VAL A 62 -7.46 4.77 12.69
CA VAL A 62 -6.96 3.85 13.72
C VAL A 62 -7.22 4.44 15.11
N SER A 63 -7.78 3.63 16.02
CA SER A 63 -8.26 4.07 17.34
C SER A 63 -7.21 4.81 18.19
N ARG A 64 -5.96 4.33 18.20
CA ARG A 64 -4.83 4.92 18.95
C ARG A 64 -3.93 5.82 18.10
N ASN A 65 -4.19 5.92 16.80
CA ASN A 65 -3.45 6.77 15.88
C ASN A 65 -4.43 7.37 14.86
N LYS A 66 -5.08 8.47 15.22
CA LYS A 66 -6.15 9.05 14.40
C LYS A 66 -5.64 9.65 13.08
N GLY A 67 -4.32 9.79 12.89
CA GLY A 67 -3.72 10.22 11.62
C GLY A 67 -3.64 9.08 10.60
N ALA A 68 -3.57 7.83 11.05
CA ALA A 68 -3.57 6.66 10.18
C ALA A 68 -5.00 6.23 9.83
N HIS A 69 -5.24 5.99 8.54
CA HIS A 69 -6.56 5.66 8.01
C HIS A 69 -6.53 4.39 7.17
N TRP A 70 -7.57 3.58 7.32
CA TRP A 70 -7.84 2.44 6.46
C TRP A 70 -9.05 2.73 5.58
N HIS A 71 -9.04 2.20 4.36
CA HIS A 71 -10.03 2.47 3.32
C HIS A 71 -10.61 1.15 2.81
N ILE A 72 -11.85 1.14 2.34
CA ILE A 72 -12.45 -0.06 1.74
C ILE A 72 -11.69 -0.42 0.45
N VAL A 73 -11.36 -1.70 0.27
CA VAL A 73 -10.64 -2.17 -0.91
C VAL A 73 -11.44 -1.90 -2.18
N SER A 74 -10.81 -1.22 -3.12
CA SER A 74 -11.29 -1.01 -4.48
C SER A 74 -10.38 -1.71 -5.49
N LEU A 75 -10.88 -1.93 -6.71
CA LEU A 75 -10.06 -2.45 -7.82
C LEU A 75 -8.85 -1.55 -8.11
N LYS A 76 -9.02 -0.22 -7.99
CA LYS A 76 -7.94 0.76 -8.14
C LYS A 76 -6.87 0.57 -7.08
N ALA A 77 -7.25 0.37 -5.81
CA ALA A 77 -6.30 0.12 -4.73
C ALA A 77 -5.50 -1.17 -4.95
N ILE A 78 -6.16 -2.25 -5.38
CA ILE A 78 -5.48 -3.52 -5.73
C ILE A 78 -4.48 -3.29 -6.87
N ARG A 79 -4.90 -2.58 -7.93
CA ARG A 79 -4.03 -2.33 -9.08
C ARG A 79 -2.82 -1.49 -8.71
N ASN A 80 -3.00 -0.45 -7.92
CA ASN A 80 -1.90 0.40 -7.45
C ASN A 80 -0.91 -0.38 -6.58
N ALA A 81 -1.43 -1.21 -5.66
CA ALA A 81 -0.58 -2.06 -4.83
C ALA A 81 0.27 -3.03 -5.66
N GLN A 82 -0.28 -3.61 -6.72
CA GLN A 82 0.48 -4.48 -7.63
C GLN A 82 1.61 -3.74 -8.33
N ILE A 83 1.34 -2.54 -8.86
CA ILE A 83 2.35 -1.71 -9.53
C ILE A 83 3.48 -1.37 -8.56
N GLU A 84 3.13 -0.95 -7.35
CA GLU A 84 4.10 -0.50 -6.38
C GLU A 84 4.93 -1.65 -5.80
N ASN A 85 4.30 -2.81 -5.54
CA ASN A 85 5.01 -4.01 -5.13
C ASN A 85 6.02 -4.47 -6.19
N GLU A 86 5.70 -4.33 -7.48
CA GLU A 86 6.66 -4.66 -8.56
C GLU A 86 7.85 -3.71 -8.57
N LYS A 87 7.63 -2.40 -8.36
CA LYS A 87 8.74 -1.44 -8.23
C LYS A 87 9.66 -1.77 -7.06
N ILE A 88 9.08 -2.07 -5.89
CA ILE A 88 9.82 -2.47 -4.69
C ILE A 88 10.64 -3.73 -5.00
N LYS A 89 10.02 -4.75 -5.61
CA LYS A 89 10.70 -6.00 -5.96
C LYS A 89 11.88 -5.77 -6.92
N ILE A 90 11.71 -4.93 -7.94
CA ILE A 90 12.78 -4.60 -8.88
C ILE A 90 13.92 -3.88 -8.15
N HIS A 91 13.58 -2.87 -7.34
CA HIS A 91 14.54 -2.11 -6.54
C HIS A 91 15.35 -3.04 -5.61
N ASP A 92 14.65 -3.84 -4.81
CA ASP A 92 15.26 -4.74 -3.84
C ASP A 92 16.16 -5.78 -4.54
N TRP A 93 15.74 -6.29 -5.71
CA TRP A 93 16.57 -7.18 -6.51
C TRP A 93 17.89 -6.52 -6.96
N PHE A 94 17.86 -5.25 -7.35
CA PHE A 94 19.07 -4.51 -7.73
C PHE A 94 20.00 -4.24 -6.55
N GLU A 95 19.44 -3.92 -5.37
CA GLU A 95 20.21 -3.67 -4.15
C GLU A 95 20.85 -4.95 -3.60
N GLU A 96 20.14 -6.08 -3.62
CA GLU A 96 20.61 -7.34 -3.07
C GLU A 96 21.58 -8.08 -4.00
N LYS A 97 21.41 -7.95 -5.32
CA LYS A 97 22.20 -8.70 -6.30
C LYS A 97 23.60 -8.11 -6.45
N GLN A 98 24.61 -8.94 -6.19
CA GLN A 98 25.98 -8.64 -6.58
C GLN A 98 26.19 -8.95 -8.06
N PHE A 99 26.31 -7.90 -8.87
CA PHE A 99 26.52 -8.03 -10.32
C PHE A 99 27.98 -8.29 -10.68
N THR A 100 28.20 -9.27 -11.54
CA THR A 100 29.49 -9.47 -12.20
C THR A 100 29.79 -8.37 -13.22
N LEU A 101 31.05 -8.21 -13.59
CA LEU A 101 31.44 -7.23 -14.62
C LEU A 101 30.70 -7.46 -15.96
N LYS A 102 30.48 -8.72 -16.35
CA LYS A 102 29.75 -9.05 -17.59
C LYS A 102 28.29 -8.60 -17.54
N GLU A 103 27.61 -8.83 -16.42
CA GLU A 103 26.22 -8.37 -16.24
C GLU A 103 26.14 -6.84 -16.23
N LYS A 104 27.06 -6.16 -15.56
CA LYS A 104 27.13 -4.68 -15.59
C LYS A 104 27.32 -4.15 -17.01
N GLN A 105 28.23 -4.76 -17.78
CA GLN A 105 28.44 -4.41 -19.19
C GLN A 105 27.19 -4.66 -20.04
N HIS A 106 26.44 -5.73 -19.77
CA HIS A 106 25.20 -6.03 -20.48
C HIS A 106 24.13 -4.97 -20.19
N ILE A 107 23.88 -4.68 -18.91
CA ILE A 107 22.92 -3.65 -18.48
C ILE A 107 23.27 -2.29 -19.10
N TYR A 108 24.54 -1.88 -19.05
CA TYR A 108 25.00 -0.63 -19.66
C TYR A 108 24.70 -0.56 -21.17
N LYS A 109 24.97 -1.64 -21.91
CA LYS A 109 24.71 -1.68 -23.35
C LYS A 109 23.22 -1.62 -23.68
N MET A 110 22.36 -2.24 -22.86
CA MET A 110 20.91 -2.17 -23.04
C MET A 110 20.41 -0.72 -22.93
N PHE A 111 20.75 -0.02 -21.84
CA PHE A 111 20.34 1.37 -21.67
C PHE A 111 20.91 2.30 -22.75
N LYS A 112 22.14 2.07 -23.22
CA LYS A 112 22.72 2.84 -24.33
C LYS A 112 22.03 2.62 -25.67
N ALA A 113 21.47 1.44 -25.91
CA ALA A 113 20.70 1.18 -27.12
C ALA A 113 19.33 1.86 -27.07
N GLU A 114 18.69 1.92 -25.90
CA GLU A 114 17.42 2.64 -25.70
C GLU A 114 17.56 4.16 -25.86
N GLU A 115 18.68 4.75 -25.42
CA GLU A 115 18.97 6.19 -25.61
C GLU A 115 19.22 6.59 -27.07
N ALA A 116 19.53 5.63 -27.94
CA ALA A 116 19.85 5.88 -29.35
C ALA A 116 18.62 5.76 -30.28
N LEU A 117 17.45 5.42 -29.74
CA LEU A 117 16.15 5.34 -30.43
C LEU A 117 15.36 6.65 -30.22
#